data_AF-A0A8T5MLE2-F1
#
_entry.id   AF-A0A8T5MLE2-F1
#
_cell.length_a   1.000
_cell.length_b   1.000
_cell.length_c   1.000
_cell.angle_alpha   90.00
_cell.angle_beta   90.00
_cell.angle_gamma   90.00
#
_symmetry.space_group_name_H-M   'P 1'
#
loop_
_entity.id
_entity.type
_entity.pdbx_description
1 polymer ?
#
loop_
_entity_poly.entity_id
_entity_poly.type
_entity_poly.pdbx_seq_one_letter_code
_entity_poly.pdbx_strand_id
1 'polypeptide(L)'
;MIPNLKDYEKIVGKEVIEGFKSSSERLVGCHISHVNSTSQGGGVAEILNTLVILMNRLKIDTSWRIFKGSYHFFNITKKMHNGLQGDAKAKMTSFRKRVYLEETERNCIMNHFKIEDLVIVHDPQPLAMITHYEKRQPWLWRCHIDITNANPNIWEFVQPYVNKYDGVIVSMEQYKKPDITRPQHIIMPSIDPLSIKNAPIHEDRRNKVLGKRGIDQDRPIITQISRFDPWKDPLGVVKMWEKVRKSTASWC
;
A
#
# COMPACT_ATOMS: atom_id res chain seq x y z
N MET A 1 12.75 1.08 -17.76
CA MET A 1 14.12 0.79 -17.31
C MET A 1 14.05 -0.08 -16.07
N ILE A 2 14.96 -1.03 -15.90
CA ILE A 2 15.02 -1.89 -14.70
C ILE A 2 15.74 -1.10 -13.59
N PRO A 3 15.12 -0.84 -12.43
CA PRO A 3 15.74 -0.07 -11.35
C PRO A 3 17.12 -0.62 -10.92
N ASN A 4 18.06 0.29 -10.68
CA ASN A 4 19.37 -0.01 -10.09
C ASN A 4 19.62 0.93 -8.90
N LEU A 5 20.20 0.43 -7.82
CA LEU A 5 20.57 1.25 -6.66
C LEU A 5 21.46 2.44 -7.01
N LYS A 6 22.36 2.30 -7.99
CA LYS A 6 23.23 3.39 -8.45
C LYS A 6 22.44 4.56 -9.04
N ASP A 7 21.26 4.32 -9.60
CA ASP A 7 20.43 5.38 -10.19
C ASP A 7 19.95 6.37 -9.12
N TYR A 8 19.87 5.92 -7.87
CA TYR A 8 19.45 6.71 -6.71
C TYR A 8 20.60 7.46 -6.03
N GLU A 9 21.86 7.17 -6.38
CA GLU A 9 23.05 7.75 -5.74
C GLU A 9 23.07 9.28 -5.81
N LYS A 10 22.63 9.85 -6.93
CA LYS A 10 22.53 11.32 -7.12
C LYS A 10 21.46 11.97 -6.25
N ILE A 11 20.53 11.19 -5.69
CA ILE A 11 19.40 11.68 -4.90
C ILE A 11 19.68 11.54 -3.41
N VAL A 12 20.15 10.36 -2.98
CA VAL A 12 20.35 10.05 -1.55
C VAL A 12 21.81 10.07 -1.11
N GLY A 13 22.75 10.22 -2.05
CA GLY A 13 24.19 10.16 -1.79
C GLY A 13 24.73 8.73 -1.73
N LYS A 14 26.04 8.62 -1.94
CA LYS A 14 26.76 7.33 -1.99
C LYS A 14 26.75 6.58 -0.66
N GLU A 15 26.90 7.29 0.45
CA GLU A 15 26.93 6.70 1.80
C GLU A 15 25.65 5.94 2.13
N VAL A 16 24.48 6.47 1.74
CA VAL A 16 23.18 5.80 1.94
C VAL A 16 23.12 4.51 1.12
N ILE A 17 23.59 4.54 -0.14
CA ILE A 17 23.63 3.35 -0.99
C ILE A 17 24.57 2.27 -0.42
N GLU A 18 25.73 2.66 0.11
CA GLU A 18 26.68 1.75 0.76
C GLU A 18 26.12 1.19 2.08
N GLY A 19 25.44 2.02 2.87
CA GLY A 19 24.74 1.60 4.08
C GLY A 19 23.67 0.55 3.81
N PHE A 20 22.90 0.68 2.72
CA PHE A 20 21.94 -0.35 2.30
C PHE A 20 22.63 -1.67 1.94
N LYS A 21 23.73 -1.62 1.17
CA LYS A 21 24.49 -2.83 0.82
C LYS A 21 25.00 -3.54 2.07
N SER A 22 25.65 -2.82 2.98
CA SER A 22 26.17 -3.41 4.23
C SER A 22 25.05 -3.99 5.10
N SER A 23 23.93 -3.27 5.26
CA SER A 23 22.79 -3.76 6.04
C SER A 23 22.12 -4.99 5.42
N SER A 24 22.19 -5.14 4.09
CA SER A 24 21.62 -6.28 3.38
C SER A 24 22.46 -7.55 3.43
N GLU A 25 23.74 -7.48 3.84
CA GLU A 25 24.67 -8.63 3.81
C GLU A 25 24.14 -9.85 4.56
N ARG A 26 23.48 -9.62 5.70
CA ARG A 26 22.89 -10.69 6.53
C ARG A 26 21.64 -11.34 5.92
N LEU A 27 21.09 -10.73 4.88
CA LEU A 27 19.87 -11.17 4.19
C LEU A 27 20.19 -11.74 2.80
N VAL A 28 21.46 -11.77 2.40
CA VAL A 28 21.86 -12.34 1.10
C VAL A 28 21.50 -13.82 1.07
N GLY A 29 20.78 -14.23 0.01
CA GLY A 29 20.26 -15.59 -0.15
C GLY A 29 19.00 -15.90 0.66
N CYS A 30 18.52 -14.98 1.50
CA CYS A 30 17.22 -15.14 2.15
C CYS A 30 16.09 -15.02 1.12
N HIS A 31 15.10 -15.91 1.24
CA HIS A 31 13.94 -15.97 0.37
C HIS A 31 12.78 -15.19 0.99
N ILE A 32 12.36 -14.09 0.37
CA ILE A 32 11.28 -13.23 0.88
C ILE A 32 10.13 -13.22 -0.12
N SER A 33 8.89 -13.43 0.33
CA SER A 33 7.72 -13.29 -0.53
C SER A 33 6.80 -12.18 -0.08
N HIS A 34 6.52 -11.23 -0.98
CA HIS A 34 5.45 -10.25 -0.83
C HIS A 34 4.16 -10.78 -1.44
N VAL A 35 3.04 -10.61 -0.75
CA VAL A 35 1.71 -11.01 -1.24
C VAL A 35 0.77 -9.82 -1.15
N ASN A 36 0.16 -9.41 -2.27
CA ASN A 36 -0.89 -8.39 -2.29
C ASN A 36 -1.98 -8.77 -3.29
N SER A 37 -2.99 -7.91 -3.48
CA SER A 37 -4.15 -8.24 -4.33
C SER A 37 -4.13 -7.68 -5.74
N THR A 38 -3.09 -6.96 -6.15
CA THR A 38 -2.98 -6.40 -7.50
C THR A 38 -1.55 -6.07 -7.90
N SER A 39 -1.16 -6.38 -9.14
CA SER A 39 0.12 -5.96 -9.71
C SER A 39 0.06 -4.58 -10.39
N GLN A 40 -1.14 -4.06 -10.61
CA GLN A 40 -1.37 -2.80 -11.30
C GLN A 40 -2.37 -1.92 -10.56
N GLY A 41 -2.07 -0.63 -10.48
CA GLY A 41 -2.92 0.35 -9.80
C GLY A 41 -2.82 0.29 -8.28
N GLY A 42 -2.90 1.47 -7.65
CA GLY A 42 -2.76 1.65 -6.21
C GLY A 42 -1.30 1.79 -5.75
N GLY A 43 -1.11 2.39 -4.57
CA GLY A 43 0.22 2.72 -4.05
C GLY A 43 1.07 1.50 -3.71
N VAL A 44 0.46 0.39 -3.27
CA VAL A 44 1.20 -0.84 -2.91
C VAL A 44 1.88 -1.44 -4.13
N ALA A 45 1.16 -1.59 -5.25
CA ALA A 45 1.72 -2.10 -6.49
C ALA A 45 2.85 -1.19 -7.00
N GLU A 46 2.68 0.14 -6.91
CA GLU A 46 3.73 1.09 -7.31
C GLU A 46 5.02 0.89 -6.50
N ILE A 47 4.91 0.71 -5.19
CA ILE A 47 6.06 0.45 -4.31
C ILE A 47 6.72 -0.89 -4.66
N LEU A 48 5.94 -1.96 -4.78
CA LEU A 48 6.48 -3.32 -4.99
C LEU A 48 7.14 -3.49 -6.37
N ASN A 49 6.67 -2.77 -7.40
CA ASN A 49 7.30 -2.78 -8.73
C ASN A 49 8.79 -2.36 -8.68
N THR A 50 9.16 -1.43 -7.80
CA THR A 50 10.55 -1.00 -7.63
C THR A 50 11.24 -1.80 -6.52
N LEU A 51 10.60 -1.94 -5.36
CA LEU A 51 11.20 -2.53 -4.16
C LEU A 51 11.69 -3.96 -4.40
N VAL A 52 10.85 -4.80 -5.02
CA VAL A 52 11.19 -6.22 -5.27
C VAL A 52 12.43 -6.32 -6.16
N ILE A 53 12.54 -5.47 -7.18
CA ILE A 53 13.71 -5.46 -8.08
C ILE A 53 14.96 -5.02 -7.31
N LEU A 54 14.88 -3.96 -6.50
CA LEU A 54 16.02 -3.48 -5.73
C LEU A 54 16.50 -4.50 -4.68
N MET A 55 15.59 -5.22 -4.02
CA MET A 55 15.95 -6.30 -3.10
C MET A 55 16.69 -7.44 -3.81
N ASN A 56 16.23 -7.85 -5.00
CA ASN A 56 16.93 -8.84 -5.82
C ASN A 56 18.30 -8.34 -6.29
N ARG A 57 18.47 -7.04 -6.58
CA ARG A 57 19.78 -6.46 -6.89
C ARG A 57 20.74 -6.49 -5.69
N LEU A 58 20.21 -6.54 -4.48
CA LEU A 58 20.95 -6.77 -3.24
C LEU A 58 21.17 -8.26 -2.93
N LYS A 59 20.81 -9.17 -3.86
CA LYS A 59 20.91 -10.63 -3.69
C LYS A 59 20.05 -11.18 -2.57
N ILE A 60 18.92 -10.52 -2.28
CA ILE A 60 17.86 -11.06 -1.45
C ILE A 60 16.83 -11.65 -2.41
N ASP A 61 16.57 -12.95 -2.31
CA ASP A 61 15.75 -13.71 -3.25
C ASP A 61 14.26 -13.37 -3.02
N THR A 62 13.85 -12.21 -3.54
CA THR A 62 12.53 -11.63 -3.27
C THR A 62 11.54 -11.93 -4.39
N SER A 63 10.41 -12.53 -4.05
CA SER A 63 9.29 -12.78 -4.96
C SER A 63 8.08 -11.90 -4.64
N TRP A 64 7.23 -11.70 -5.64
CA TRP A 64 5.96 -10.97 -5.51
C TRP A 64 4.82 -11.81 -6.09
N ARG A 65 3.88 -12.20 -5.22
CA ARG A 65 2.72 -13.02 -5.55
C ARG A 65 1.45 -12.19 -5.49
N ILE A 66 0.57 -12.40 -6.48
CA ILE A 66 -0.71 -11.71 -6.58
C ILE A 66 -1.83 -12.64 -6.14
N PHE A 67 -2.55 -12.22 -5.11
CA PHE A 67 -3.79 -12.84 -4.68
C PHE A 67 -4.86 -12.64 -5.74
N LYS A 68 -5.38 -13.75 -6.27
CA LYS A 68 -6.45 -13.76 -7.27
C LYS A 68 -7.80 -13.66 -6.57
N GLY A 69 -8.68 -12.78 -7.02
CA GLY A 69 -10.03 -12.67 -6.46
C GLY A 69 -11.07 -12.50 -7.55
N SER A 70 -12.27 -13.03 -7.33
CA SER A 70 -13.42 -12.68 -8.17
C SER A 70 -13.84 -11.21 -7.99
N TYR A 71 -14.68 -10.71 -8.89
CA TYR A 71 -15.30 -9.40 -8.74
C TYR A 71 -16.08 -9.27 -7.42
N HIS A 72 -16.77 -10.32 -6.99
CA HIS A 72 -17.48 -10.35 -5.72
C HIS A 72 -16.52 -10.22 -4.53
N PHE A 73 -15.39 -10.91 -4.57
CA PHE A 73 -14.34 -10.78 -3.56
C PHE A 73 -13.83 -9.35 -3.46
N PHE A 74 -13.48 -8.70 -4.58
CA PHE A 74 -12.98 -7.33 -4.56
C PHE A 74 -14.02 -6.31 -4.07
N ASN A 75 -15.31 -6.54 -4.35
CA ASN A 75 -16.37 -5.72 -3.78
C ASN A 75 -16.51 -5.90 -2.26
N ILE A 76 -16.32 -7.12 -1.76
CA ILE A 76 -16.35 -7.41 -0.32
C ILE A 76 -15.14 -6.78 0.36
N THR A 77 -13.94 -6.97 -0.19
CA THR A 77 -12.71 -6.42 0.41
C THR A 77 -12.65 -4.91 0.31
N LYS A 78 -13.27 -4.27 -0.70
CA LYS A 78 -13.47 -2.81 -0.72
C LYS A 78 -14.35 -2.34 0.45
N LYS A 79 -15.42 -3.06 0.78
CA LYS A 79 -16.25 -2.76 1.97
C LYS A 79 -15.49 -2.99 3.26
N MET A 80 -14.69 -4.07 3.34
CA MET A 80 -13.81 -4.33 4.47
C MET A 80 -12.79 -3.21 4.66
N HIS A 81 -12.12 -2.78 3.58
CA HIS A 81 -11.19 -1.65 3.56
C HIS A 81 -11.86 -0.37 4.08
N ASN A 82 -13.02 0.00 3.55
CA ASN A 82 -13.73 1.20 3.99
C ASN A 82 -14.18 1.10 5.46
N GLY A 83 -14.63 -0.08 5.90
CA GLY A 83 -15.01 -0.30 7.29
C GLY A 83 -13.83 -0.22 8.25
N LEU A 84 -12.66 -0.72 7.85
CA LEU A 84 -11.42 -0.54 8.61
C LEU A 84 -11.01 0.92 8.72
N GLN A 85 -11.34 1.75 7.74
CA GLN A 85 -11.15 3.20 7.76
C GLN A 85 -12.30 3.98 8.43
N GLY A 86 -13.28 3.29 9.04
CA GLY A 86 -14.34 3.93 9.82
C GLY A 86 -15.73 3.99 9.18
N ASP A 87 -15.97 3.32 8.05
CA ASP A 87 -17.33 3.20 7.50
C ASP A 87 -18.23 2.37 8.42
N ALA A 88 -19.08 3.04 9.21
CA ALA A 88 -20.04 2.41 10.11
C ALA A 88 -21.06 1.51 9.40
N LYS A 89 -21.30 1.69 8.09
CA LYS A 89 -22.24 0.87 7.31
C LYS A 89 -21.62 -0.43 6.81
N ALA A 90 -20.29 -0.54 6.81
CA ALA A 90 -19.60 -1.75 6.42
C ALA A 90 -19.92 -2.89 7.41
N LYS A 91 -20.22 -4.07 6.87
CA LYS A 91 -20.51 -5.27 7.67
C LYS A 91 -19.98 -6.53 7.00
N MET A 92 -19.42 -7.45 7.77
CA MET A 92 -19.09 -8.80 7.32
C MET A 92 -20.25 -9.74 7.64
N THR A 93 -21.22 -9.83 6.73
CA THR A 93 -22.30 -10.83 6.83
C THR A 93 -21.77 -12.24 6.62
N SER A 94 -22.52 -13.27 7.05
CA SER A 94 -22.12 -14.68 6.87
C SER A 94 -21.80 -15.03 5.42
N PHE A 95 -22.55 -14.49 4.46
CA PHE A 95 -22.25 -14.63 3.03
C PHE A 95 -20.91 -13.99 2.64
N ARG A 96 -20.65 -12.75 3.09
CA ARG A 96 -19.39 -12.05 2.78
C ARG A 96 -18.18 -12.75 3.40
N LYS A 97 -18.31 -13.23 4.65
CA LYS A 97 -17.29 -14.03 5.34
C LYS A 97 -16.98 -15.30 4.56
N ARG A 98 -18.01 -16.03 4.12
CA ARG A 98 -17.87 -17.24 3.31
C ARG A 98 -17.11 -16.97 2.01
N VAL A 99 -17.55 -16.01 1.20
CA VAL A 99 -16.88 -15.68 -0.07
C VAL A 99 -15.42 -15.27 0.15
N TYR A 100 -15.14 -14.47 1.18
CA TYR A 100 -13.77 -14.07 1.52
C TYR A 100 -12.88 -15.26 1.88
N LEU A 101 -13.40 -16.19 2.70
CA LEU A 101 -12.65 -17.38 3.14
C LEU A 101 -12.47 -18.41 2.02
N GLU A 102 -13.49 -18.66 1.19
CA GLU A 102 -13.39 -19.57 0.04
C GLU A 102 -12.35 -19.09 -0.98
N GLU A 103 -12.29 -17.77 -1.25
CA GLU A 103 -11.28 -17.21 -2.15
C GLU A 103 -9.89 -17.22 -1.51
N THR A 104 -9.81 -17.05 -0.19
CA THR A 104 -8.55 -17.22 0.55
C THR A 104 -8.04 -18.65 0.41
N GLU A 105 -8.90 -19.64 0.64
CA GLU A 105 -8.56 -21.06 0.52
C GLU A 105 -8.09 -21.41 -0.89
N ARG A 106 -8.81 -20.97 -1.94
CA ARG A 106 -8.38 -21.15 -3.34
C ARG A 106 -6.98 -20.60 -3.59
N ASN A 107 -6.67 -19.41 -3.06
CA ASN A 107 -5.34 -18.84 -3.19
C ASN A 107 -4.28 -19.64 -2.43
N CYS A 108 -4.63 -20.18 -1.26
CA CYS A 108 -3.72 -20.99 -0.49
C CYS A 108 -3.42 -22.34 -1.14
N ILE A 109 -4.36 -22.91 -1.90
CA ILE A 109 -4.11 -24.12 -2.69
C ILE A 109 -3.15 -23.83 -3.86
N MET A 110 -3.21 -22.62 -4.44
CA MET A 110 -2.38 -22.23 -5.58
C MET A 110 -0.98 -21.71 -5.20
N ASN A 111 -0.79 -21.25 -3.97
CA ASN A 111 0.43 -20.61 -3.52
C ASN A 111 1.09 -21.44 -2.42
N HIS A 112 2.40 -21.62 -2.52
CA HIS A 112 3.15 -22.46 -1.59
C HIS A 112 4.32 -21.65 -1.04
N PHE A 113 4.41 -21.55 0.29
CA PHE A 113 5.47 -20.82 0.99
C PHE A 113 6.38 -21.79 1.75
N LYS A 114 7.13 -22.60 1.01
CA LYS A 114 7.94 -23.72 1.56
C LYS A 114 9.41 -23.38 1.74
N ILE A 115 9.92 -22.46 0.93
CA ILE A 115 11.34 -22.11 0.87
C ILE A 115 11.61 -20.72 1.45
N GLU A 116 10.55 -19.93 1.62
CA GLU A 116 10.60 -18.56 2.09
C GLU A 116 11.02 -18.49 3.56
N ASP A 117 12.04 -17.69 3.84
CA ASP A 117 12.48 -17.30 5.18
C ASP A 117 11.56 -16.23 5.79
N LEU A 118 10.79 -15.51 4.94
CA LEU A 118 9.86 -14.48 5.37
C LEU A 118 8.70 -14.31 4.37
N VAL A 119 7.47 -14.23 4.88
CA VAL A 119 6.29 -13.87 4.09
C VAL A 119 5.71 -12.55 4.58
N ILE A 120 5.52 -11.59 3.67
CA ILE A 120 4.92 -10.29 3.95
C ILE A 120 3.59 -10.19 3.21
N VAL A 121 2.50 -10.13 3.98
CA VAL A 121 1.14 -10.00 3.46
C VAL A 121 0.69 -8.55 3.54
N HIS A 122 0.31 -7.96 2.41
CA HIS A 122 -0.10 -6.57 2.32
C HIS A 122 -1.61 -6.42 2.34
N ASP A 123 -2.10 -5.52 3.20
CA ASP A 123 -3.50 -5.10 3.31
C ASP A 123 -4.48 -6.25 3.70
N PRO A 124 -5.79 -5.96 3.86
CA PRO A 124 -6.75 -6.94 4.37
C PRO A 124 -7.13 -8.06 3.39
N GLN A 125 -6.90 -7.89 2.08
CA GLN A 125 -7.40 -8.83 1.06
C GLN A 125 -6.80 -10.23 1.23
N PRO A 126 -5.46 -10.41 1.36
CA PRO A 126 -4.86 -11.72 1.57
C PRO A 126 -4.69 -12.08 3.06
N LEU A 127 -5.23 -11.26 3.98
CA LEU A 127 -4.92 -11.34 5.41
C LEU A 127 -5.19 -12.74 6.01
N ALA A 128 -6.29 -13.39 5.65
CA ALA A 128 -6.63 -14.70 6.21
C ALA A 128 -5.78 -15.85 5.65
N MET A 129 -4.88 -15.63 4.68
CA MET A 129 -4.01 -16.69 4.17
C MET A 129 -3.21 -17.38 5.28
N ILE A 130 -2.84 -16.64 6.33
CA ILE A 130 -2.11 -17.15 7.50
C ILE A 130 -2.79 -18.35 8.17
N THR A 131 -4.09 -18.58 7.97
CA THR A 131 -4.81 -19.70 8.60
C THR A 131 -4.69 -21.03 7.86
N HIS A 132 -4.14 -21.02 6.64
CA HIS A 132 -4.06 -22.21 5.78
C HIS A 132 -2.66 -22.82 5.70
N TYR A 133 -1.70 -22.27 6.45
CA TYR A 133 -0.33 -22.77 6.49
C TYR A 133 0.08 -23.14 7.90
N GLU A 134 0.80 -24.26 8.01
CA GLU A 134 1.61 -24.53 9.19
C GLU A 134 2.79 -23.54 9.19
N LYS A 135 2.89 -22.70 10.21
CA LYS A 135 3.87 -21.63 10.25
C LYS A 135 5.27 -22.18 10.52
N ARG A 136 6.16 -22.13 9.51
CA ARG A 136 7.57 -22.56 9.61
C ARG A 136 8.56 -21.40 9.60
N GLN A 137 8.09 -20.25 9.13
CA GLN A 137 8.83 -19.00 9.00
C GLN A 137 8.00 -17.86 9.58
N PRO A 138 8.60 -16.70 9.89
CA PRO A 138 7.86 -15.51 10.26
C PRO A 138 6.91 -15.04 9.14
N TRP A 139 5.72 -14.59 9.55
CA TRP A 139 4.77 -13.89 8.68
C TRP A 139 4.52 -12.48 9.22
N LEU A 140 4.65 -11.48 8.37
CA LEU A 140 4.37 -10.09 8.71
C LEU A 140 3.15 -9.59 7.96
N TRP A 141 2.25 -8.89 8.68
CA TRP A 141 1.15 -8.18 8.05
C TRP A 141 1.51 -6.71 7.89
N ARG A 142 1.55 -6.22 6.64
CA ARG A 142 1.78 -4.82 6.31
C ARG A 142 0.44 -4.15 6.00
N CYS A 143 -0.06 -3.35 6.93
CA CYS A 143 -1.27 -2.56 6.77
C CYS A 143 -0.94 -1.18 6.20
N HIS A 144 -1.50 -0.83 5.04
CA HIS A 144 -1.28 0.47 4.39
C HIS A 144 -2.42 1.46 4.63
N ILE A 145 -3.48 1.03 5.32
CA ILE A 145 -4.67 1.84 5.60
C ILE A 145 -4.71 2.30 7.06
N ASP A 146 -5.48 3.35 7.30
CA ASP A 146 -5.84 3.81 8.64
C ASP A 146 -6.82 2.81 9.28
N ILE A 147 -6.46 2.31 10.47
CA ILE A 147 -7.29 1.39 11.26
C ILE A 147 -7.64 1.95 12.65
N THR A 148 -7.38 3.24 12.87
CA THR A 148 -7.58 3.93 14.16
C THR A 148 -9.03 3.76 14.63
N ASN A 149 -9.96 4.16 13.77
CA ASN A 149 -11.40 4.14 14.03
C ASN A 149 -12.12 3.01 13.30
N ALA A 150 -11.47 1.84 13.18
CA ALA A 150 -12.03 0.69 12.48
C ALA A 150 -13.43 0.31 13.02
N ASN A 151 -14.37 0.08 12.10
CA ASN A 151 -15.70 -0.41 12.40
C ASN A 151 -15.59 -1.73 13.21
N PRO A 152 -16.20 -1.82 14.41
CA PRO A 152 -16.09 -2.99 15.27
C PRO A 152 -16.48 -4.30 14.59
N ASN A 153 -17.53 -4.31 13.75
CA ASN A 153 -17.96 -5.54 13.06
C ASN A 153 -16.93 -6.06 12.05
N ILE A 154 -16.19 -5.14 11.41
CA ILE A 154 -15.11 -5.50 10.50
C ILE A 154 -13.87 -5.88 11.29
N TRP A 155 -13.54 -5.13 12.33
CA TRP A 155 -12.38 -5.36 13.18
C TRP A 155 -12.44 -6.73 13.88
N GLU A 156 -13.59 -7.06 14.48
CA GLU A 156 -13.85 -8.37 15.10
C GLU A 156 -13.64 -9.53 14.12
N PHE A 157 -13.93 -9.32 12.83
CA PHE A 157 -13.66 -10.34 11.82
C PHE A 157 -12.17 -10.46 11.46
N VAL A 158 -11.42 -9.35 11.39
CA VAL A 158 -10.03 -9.36 10.89
C VAL A 158 -8.98 -9.57 11.98
N GLN A 159 -9.23 -9.07 13.20
CA GLN A 159 -8.29 -9.10 14.33
C GLN A 159 -7.80 -10.52 14.67
N PRO A 160 -8.64 -11.57 14.65
CA PRO A 160 -8.17 -12.94 14.89
C PRO A 160 -7.11 -13.39 13.88
N TYR A 161 -7.15 -12.92 12.64
CA TYR A 161 -6.13 -13.21 11.64
C TYR A 161 -4.88 -12.38 11.87
N VAL A 162 -5.01 -11.08 12.17
CA VAL A 162 -3.90 -10.18 12.49
C VAL A 162 -3.05 -10.76 13.63
N ASN A 163 -3.69 -11.28 14.69
CA ASN A 163 -3.00 -11.84 15.85
C ASN A 163 -2.33 -13.21 15.60
N LYS A 164 -2.45 -13.79 14.39
CA LYS A 164 -1.69 -14.99 13.97
C LYS A 164 -0.34 -14.66 13.32
N TYR A 165 -0.15 -13.41 12.86
CA TYR A 165 1.13 -12.94 12.32
C TYR A 165 2.17 -12.78 13.44
N ASP A 166 3.44 -12.76 13.07
CA ASP A 166 4.57 -12.54 14.00
C ASP A 166 4.82 -11.06 14.27
N GLY A 167 4.37 -10.20 13.36
CA GLY A 167 4.46 -8.76 13.51
C GLY A 167 3.53 -8.05 12.55
N VAL A 168 3.18 -6.82 12.93
CA VAL A 168 2.34 -5.93 12.16
C VAL A 168 3.14 -4.68 11.82
N ILE A 169 3.03 -4.22 10.58
CA ILE A 169 3.70 -3.02 10.12
C ILE A 169 2.64 -2.02 9.70
N VAL A 170 2.64 -0.84 10.32
CA VAL A 170 1.74 0.28 10.01
C VAL A 170 2.53 1.50 9.53
N SER A 171 1.83 2.48 8.96
CA SER A 171 2.47 3.68 8.40
C SER A 171 2.71 4.80 9.42
N MET A 172 1.98 4.81 10.53
CA MET A 172 1.99 5.88 11.53
C MET A 172 1.73 5.31 12.93
N GLU A 173 2.22 5.98 13.98
CA GLU A 173 2.00 5.59 15.38
C GLU A 173 0.51 5.49 15.73
N GLN A 174 -0.30 6.44 15.27
CA GLN A 174 -1.75 6.45 15.51
C GLN A 174 -2.50 5.25 14.90
N TYR A 175 -1.90 4.56 13.92
CA TYR A 175 -2.53 3.37 13.31
C TYR A 175 -2.26 2.10 14.11
N LYS A 176 -1.42 2.14 15.14
CA LYS A 176 -1.27 1.01 16.04
C LYS A 176 -2.58 0.81 16.80
N LYS A 177 -2.89 -0.46 17.10
CA LYS A 177 -4.05 -0.80 17.93
C LYS A 177 -3.63 -1.54 19.20
N PRO A 178 -4.12 -1.14 20.38
CA PRO A 178 -3.70 -1.73 21.65
C PRO A 178 -4.13 -3.18 21.83
N ASP A 179 -5.15 -3.62 21.09
CA ASP A 179 -5.72 -4.97 21.12
C ASP A 179 -5.08 -5.93 20.10
N ILE A 180 -4.02 -5.49 19.40
CA ILE A 180 -3.12 -6.37 18.65
C ILE A 180 -2.05 -6.88 19.61
N THR A 181 -1.99 -8.20 19.82
CA THR A 181 -1.08 -8.84 20.78
C THR A 181 0.33 -9.08 20.23
N ARG A 182 0.59 -8.62 19.00
CA ARG A 182 1.83 -8.81 18.26
C ARG A 182 2.65 -7.52 18.18
N PRO A 183 3.98 -7.60 18.03
CA PRO A 183 4.81 -6.44 17.79
C PRO A 183 4.28 -5.58 16.64
N GLN A 184 4.23 -4.26 16.86
CA GLN A 184 3.76 -3.28 15.88
C GLN A 184 4.90 -2.33 15.52
N HIS A 185 5.33 -2.39 14.27
CA HIS A 185 6.41 -1.58 13.71
C HIS A 185 5.86 -0.46 12.83
N ILE A 186 6.59 0.64 12.77
CA ILE A 186 6.27 1.75 11.88
C ILE A 186 7.26 1.76 10.74
N ILE A 187 6.73 1.66 9.53
CA ILE A 187 7.47 1.93 8.30
C ILE A 187 6.61 2.89 7.48
N MET A 188 7.07 4.12 7.29
CA MET A 188 6.35 5.10 6.50
C MET A 188 6.34 4.68 5.02
N PRO A 189 5.27 4.96 4.27
CA PRO A 189 5.30 4.78 2.82
C PRO A 189 6.37 5.68 2.20
N SER A 190 6.97 5.22 1.11
CA SER A 190 7.95 5.97 0.34
C SER A 190 7.45 6.25 -1.07
N ILE A 191 8.11 7.18 -1.74
CA ILE A 191 7.97 7.41 -3.18
C ILE A 191 9.25 6.93 -3.88
N ASP A 192 9.11 6.45 -5.11
CA ASP A 192 10.25 6.22 -5.99
C ASP A 192 10.49 7.49 -6.82
N PRO A 193 11.55 8.29 -6.55
CA PRO A 193 11.81 9.55 -7.23
C PRO A 193 12.13 9.38 -8.73
N LEU A 194 12.44 8.17 -9.17
CA LEU A 194 12.75 7.86 -10.57
C LEU A 194 11.55 7.27 -11.32
N SER A 195 10.43 7.02 -10.63
CA SER A 195 9.22 6.53 -11.28
C SER A 195 8.61 7.61 -12.18
N ILE A 196 7.84 7.20 -13.19
CA ILE A 196 7.17 8.11 -14.13
C ILE A 196 6.33 9.17 -13.42
N LYS A 197 5.79 8.83 -12.23
CA LYS A 197 4.95 9.73 -11.44
C LYS A 197 5.75 10.87 -10.78
N ASN A 198 6.97 10.59 -10.33
CA ASN A 198 7.74 11.51 -9.48
C ASN A 198 8.98 12.09 -10.17
N ALA A 199 9.41 11.50 -11.29
CA ALA A 199 10.57 11.96 -12.04
C ALA A 199 10.36 13.40 -12.54
N PRO A 200 11.43 14.23 -12.56
CA PRO A 200 11.35 15.58 -13.10
C PRO A 200 10.79 15.60 -14.53
N ILE A 201 9.89 16.54 -14.79
CA ILE A 201 9.26 16.73 -16.11
C ILE A 201 9.79 18.02 -16.73
N HIS A 202 10.24 17.95 -17.99
CA HIS A 202 10.68 19.13 -18.74
C HIS A 202 9.54 20.16 -18.88
N GLU A 203 9.88 21.45 -18.79
CA GLU A 203 8.90 22.54 -18.77
C GLU A 203 8.00 22.53 -20.01
N ASP A 204 8.55 22.34 -21.21
CA ASP A 204 7.76 22.25 -22.44
C ASP A 204 6.69 21.15 -22.39
N ARG A 205 7.04 19.99 -21.80
CA ARG A 205 6.10 18.88 -21.66
C ARG A 205 5.02 19.22 -20.64
N ARG A 206 5.39 19.82 -19.51
CA ARG A 206 4.45 20.32 -18.48
C ARG A 206 3.47 21.32 -19.12
N ASN A 207 4.00 22.35 -19.78
CA ASN A 207 3.21 23.43 -20.37
C ASN A 207 2.27 22.91 -21.48
N LYS A 208 2.75 21.98 -22.31
CA LYS A 208 1.94 21.32 -23.34
C LYS A 208 0.81 20.48 -22.74
N VAL A 209 1.06 19.75 -21.65
CA VAL A 209 0.04 18.92 -20.99
C VAL A 209 -1.03 19.80 -20.34
N LEU A 210 -0.63 20.85 -19.62
CA LEU A 210 -1.55 21.78 -18.98
C LEU A 210 -2.38 22.58 -20.00
N GLY A 211 -1.74 23.13 -21.03
CA GLY A 211 -2.41 23.87 -22.09
C GLY A 211 -3.42 23.02 -22.88
N LYS A 212 -3.07 21.77 -23.20
CA LYS A 212 -4.03 20.82 -23.83
C LYS A 212 -5.26 20.51 -22.98
N ARG A 213 -5.18 20.71 -21.65
CA ARG A 213 -6.28 20.51 -20.71
C ARG A 213 -7.03 21.80 -20.39
N GLY A 214 -6.67 22.92 -21.03
CA GLY A 214 -7.27 24.23 -20.78
C GLY A 214 -6.93 24.80 -19.41
N ILE A 215 -5.84 24.36 -18.79
CA ILE A 215 -5.39 24.89 -17.50
C ILE A 215 -4.56 26.14 -17.77
N ASP A 216 -5.06 27.28 -17.30
CA ASP A 216 -4.36 28.56 -17.32
C ASP A 216 -3.16 28.51 -16.35
N GLN A 217 -1.97 28.76 -16.87
CA GLN A 217 -0.71 28.66 -16.15
C GLN A 217 -0.24 30.01 -15.59
N ASP A 218 -0.88 31.10 -15.99
CA ASP A 218 -0.59 32.45 -15.49
C ASP A 218 -1.34 32.75 -14.18
N ARG A 219 -2.20 31.82 -13.75
CA ARG A 219 -3.01 31.90 -12.52
C ARG A 219 -2.58 30.86 -11.49
N PRO A 220 -2.75 31.14 -10.19
CA PRO A 220 -2.52 30.14 -9.14
C PRO A 220 -3.36 28.87 -9.34
N ILE A 221 -2.72 27.71 -9.25
CA ILE A 221 -3.36 26.40 -9.41
C ILE A 221 -3.51 25.73 -8.04
N ILE A 222 -4.75 25.35 -7.70
CA ILE A 222 -5.05 24.47 -6.56
C ILE A 222 -5.38 23.09 -7.11
N THR A 223 -4.75 22.04 -6.59
CA THR A 223 -4.92 20.68 -7.09
C THR A 223 -5.07 19.68 -5.94
N GLN A 224 -5.99 18.73 -6.10
CA GLN A 224 -6.09 17.52 -5.30
C GLN A 224 -5.95 16.31 -6.23
N ILE A 225 -4.95 15.46 -5.98
CA ILE A 225 -4.77 14.20 -6.70
C ILE A 225 -5.20 13.06 -5.79
N SER A 226 -6.44 12.58 -6.00
CA SER A 226 -6.98 11.46 -5.24
C SER A 226 -8.03 10.69 -6.04
N ARG A 227 -8.35 9.48 -5.59
CA ARG A 227 -9.55 8.78 -6.08
C ARG A 227 -10.80 9.58 -5.67
N PHE A 228 -11.86 9.49 -6.48
CA PHE A 228 -13.20 9.96 -6.10
C PHE A 228 -13.79 9.00 -5.08
N ASP A 229 -13.41 9.22 -3.84
CA ASP A 229 -13.78 8.42 -2.69
C ASP A 229 -14.22 9.37 -1.56
N PRO A 230 -15.31 9.07 -0.83
CA PRO A 230 -15.83 9.96 0.21
C PRO A 230 -14.78 10.34 1.27
N TRP A 231 -13.84 9.44 1.56
CA TRP A 231 -12.78 9.65 2.56
C TRP A 231 -11.67 10.60 2.08
N LYS A 232 -11.74 11.07 0.83
CA LYS A 232 -10.85 12.09 0.28
C LYS A 232 -11.48 13.49 0.27
N ASP A 233 -12.75 13.60 0.63
CA ASP A 233 -13.50 14.85 0.73
C ASP A 233 -13.31 15.81 -0.48
N PRO A 234 -13.61 15.35 -1.71
CA PRO A 234 -13.49 16.22 -2.89
C PRO A 234 -14.42 17.44 -2.82
N LEU A 235 -15.56 17.33 -2.13
CA LEU A 235 -16.49 18.45 -1.94
C LEU A 235 -15.96 19.50 -0.97
N GLY A 236 -15.25 19.08 0.09
CA GLY A 236 -14.54 19.99 0.97
C GLY A 236 -13.47 20.79 0.25
N VAL A 237 -12.75 20.17 -0.69
CA VAL A 237 -11.78 20.87 -1.55
C VAL A 237 -12.45 21.92 -2.43
N VAL A 238 -13.62 21.63 -3.02
CA VAL A 238 -14.37 22.64 -3.79
C VAL A 238 -14.81 23.81 -2.89
N LYS A 239 -15.35 23.53 -1.70
CA LYS A 239 -15.74 24.59 -0.74
C LYS A 239 -14.56 25.43 -0.28
N MET A 240 -13.39 24.81 -0.09
CA MET A 240 -12.15 25.51 0.24
C MET A 240 -11.73 26.41 -0.93
N TRP A 241 -11.75 25.91 -2.16
CA TRP A 241 -11.46 26.71 -3.36
C TRP A 241 -12.41 27.91 -3.50
N GLU A 242 -13.71 27.73 -3.26
CA GLU A 242 -14.69 28.83 -3.30
C GLU A 242 -14.39 29.94 -2.27
N LYS A 243 -13.93 29.57 -1.07
CA LYS A 243 -13.52 30.53 -0.03
C LYS A 243 -12.25 31.28 -0.44
N VAL A 244 -11.23 30.56 -0.92
CA VAL A 244 -9.97 31.17 -1.38
C VAL A 244 -10.24 32.18 -2.50
N ARG A 245 -11.04 31.79 -3.51
CA ARG A 245 -11.40 32.66 -4.64
C ARG A 245 -12.06 33.98 -4.21
N LYS A 246 -12.90 33.96 -3.17
CA LYS A 246 -13.54 35.18 -2.64
C LYS A 246 -12.54 36.11 -1.94
N SER A 247 -11.56 35.55 -1.22
CA SER A 247 -10.51 36.33 -0.53
C SER A 247 -9.45 36.90 -1.48
N THR A 248 -9.25 36.29 -2.64
CA THR A 248 -8.25 36.72 -3.64
C THR A 248 -8.87 37.49 -4.80
N ALA A 249 -10.08 38.04 -4.64
CA ALA A 249 -10.78 38.79 -5.69
C ALA A 249 -10.05 40.09 -6.12
N SER A 250 -8.97 40.49 -5.43
CA SER A 250 -8.06 41.55 -5.84
C SER A 250 -6.88 41.09 -6.73
N TRP A 251 -6.76 39.78 -7.00
CA TRP A 251 -5.67 39.15 -7.77
C TRP A 251 -6.11 38.57 -9.13
N CYS A 252 -7.34 38.84 -9.55
CA CYS A 252 -7.90 38.40 -10.84
C CYS A 252 -8.37 39.58 -11.66
#